data_AF-A0A7W0SKU0-F1
#
_entry.id   AF-A0A7W0SKU0-F1
#
_cell.length_a   1.000
_cell.length_b   1.000
_cell.length_c   1.000
_cell.angle_alpha   90.00
_cell.angle_beta   90.00
_cell.angle_gamma   90.00
#
_symmetry.space_group_name_H-M   'P 1'
#
loop_
_entity.id
_entity.type
_entity.pdbx_description
1 polymer ?
#
loop_
_entity_poly.entity_id
_entity_poly.type
_entity_poly.pdbx_seq_one_letter_code
_entity_poly.pdbx_strand_id
1 'polypeptide(L)'
;MVDDKLALEEAQRAANYEAIKSNVKAEVGGEIYAEAARPAPSQAARVEEVADGMRRSAVNEVVETEREVERARVVARISQIVDYIFFLIYGLLTVRLLLELFAARESAGFFKFIKTVTDPFYSPFRGLMASPTTAEGFTLALPIVVAIVVYMLLHLAINGLLRMFAHRKTAV
;
A
#
# COMPACT_ATOMS: atom_id res chain seq x y z
N MET A 1 -34.88 70.17 21.18
CA MET A 1 -36.21 69.77 20.63
C MET A 1 -36.12 68.90 19.37
N VAL A 2 -35.00 68.90 18.61
CA VAL A 2 -34.86 68.04 17.42
C VAL A 2 -34.46 66.60 17.80
N ASP A 3 -33.62 66.42 18.83
CA ASP A 3 -33.15 65.10 19.27
C ASP A 3 -34.26 64.19 19.82
N ASP A 4 -35.26 64.76 20.50
CA ASP A 4 -36.40 64.01 21.06
C ASP A 4 -37.31 63.42 19.98
N LYS A 5 -37.46 64.12 18.84
CA LYS A 5 -38.23 63.62 17.70
C LYS A 5 -37.54 62.45 17.02
N LEU A 6 -36.20 62.52 16.91
CA LEU A 6 -35.40 61.49 16.27
C LEU A 6 -35.47 60.18 17.07
N ALA A 7 -35.35 60.26 18.40
CA ALA A 7 -35.44 59.11 19.30
C ALA A 7 -36.82 58.42 19.25
N LEU A 8 -37.90 59.21 19.14
CA LEU A 8 -39.27 58.69 18.97
C LEU A 8 -39.46 57.98 17.63
N GLU A 9 -38.93 58.54 16.54
CA GLU A 9 -39.02 57.94 15.20
C GLU A 9 -38.21 56.63 15.09
N GLU A 10 -37.03 56.57 15.73
CA GLU A 10 -36.22 55.36 15.82
C GLU A 10 -36.90 54.25 16.64
N ALA A 11 -37.49 54.60 17.79
CA ALA A 11 -38.25 53.64 18.60
C ALA A 11 -39.45 53.06 17.82
N GLN A 12 -40.14 53.91 17.06
CA GLN A 12 -41.26 53.50 16.23
C GLN A 12 -40.83 52.59 15.07
N ARG A 13 -39.67 52.88 14.44
CA ARG A 13 -39.09 51.99 13.41
C ARG A 13 -38.68 50.64 13.97
N ALA A 14 -38.03 50.59 15.13
CA ALA A 14 -37.61 49.34 15.77
C ALA A 14 -38.82 48.45 16.11
N ALA A 15 -39.89 49.05 16.64
CA ALA A 15 -41.14 48.35 16.91
C ALA A 15 -41.76 47.76 15.63
N ASN A 16 -41.75 48.51 14.53
CA ASN A 16 -42.26 48.04 13.24
C ASN A 16 -41.42 46.89 12.67
N TYR A 17 -40.09 46.93 12.79
CA TYR A 17 -39.22 45.84 12.33
C TYR A 17 -39.44 44.54 13.12
N GLU A 18 -39.58 44.63 14.44
CA GLU A 18 -39.86 43.46 15.28
C GLU A 18 -41.25 42.87 14.99
N ALA A 19 -42.25 43.71 14.73
CA ALA A 19 -43.58 43.24 14.31
C ALA A 19 -43.56 42.54 12.94
N ILE A 20 -42.83 43.08 11.96
CA ILE A 20 -42.70 42.43 10.64
C ILE A 20 -41.97 41.08 10.78
N LYS A 21 -40.88 41.06 11.55
CA LYS A 21 -40.08 39.85 11.77
C LYS A 21 -40.86 38.75 12.47
N SER A 22 -41.68 39.10 13.47
CA SER A 22 -42.51 38.12 14.17
C SER A 22 -43.61 37.56 13.27
N ASN A 23 -44.24 38.41 12.45
CA ASN A 23 -45.24 37.98 11.47
C ASN A 23 -44.64 37.03 10.42
N VAL A 24 -43.49 37.40 9.83
CA VAL A 24 -42.80 36.56 8.84
C VAL A 24 -42.37 35.23 9.46
N LYS A 25 -41.85 35.24 10.70
CA LYS A 25 -41.46 34.00 11.39
C LYS A 25 -42.67 33.09 11.67
N ALA A 26 -43.82 33.66 12.01
CA ALA A 26 -45.05 32.91 12.24
C ALA A 26 -45.61 32.34 10.93
N GLU A 27 -45.60 33.13 9.85
CA GLU A 27 -46.06 32.73 8.52
C GLU A 27 -45.18 31.63 7.92
N VAL A 28 -43.87 31.87 7.84
CA VAL A 28 -42.89 30.89 7.33
C VAL A 28 -42.88 29.65 8.22
N GLY A 29 -43.00 29.81 9.54
CA GLY A 29 -43.13 28.68 10.45
C GLY A 29 -44.35 27.83 10.11
N GLY A 30 -45.52 28.46 9.98
CA GLY A 30 -46.77 27.77 9.60
C GLY A 30 -46.70 27.09 8.24
N GLU A 31 -46.09 27.73 7.25
CA GLU A 31 -45.89 27.20 5.90
C GLU A 31 -44.94 25.99 5.90
N ILE A 32 -43.81 26.06 6.64
CA ILE A 32 -42.88 24.94 6.80
C ILE A 32 -43.56 23.75 7.50
N TYR A 33 -44.37 23.98 8.54
CA TYR A 33 -45.10 22.89 9.20
C TYR A 33 -46.19 22.29 8.30
N ALA A 34 -46.87 23.10 7.49
CA ALA A 34 -47.89 22.64 6.55
C ALA A 34 -47.29 21.85 5.38
N GLU A 35 -46.13 22.26 4.87
CA GLU A 35 -45.38 21.57 3.82
C GLU A 35 -44.75 20.27 4.37
N ALA A 36 -44.18 20.29 5.57
CA ALA A 36 -43.62 19.09 6.21
C ALA A 36 -44.68 18.01 6.52
N ALA A 37 -45.93 18.40 6.77
CA ALA A 37 -47.05 17.48 6.98
C ALA A 37 -47.56 16.82 5.69
N ARG A 38 -47.12 17.30 4.51
CA ARG A 38 -47.46 16.75 3.20
C ARG A 38 -46.19 16.22 2.53
N PRO A 39 -45.82 14.95 2.76
CA PRO A 39 -44.75 14.35 1.97
C PRO A 39 -45.23 14.31 0.51
N ALA A 40 -44.74 15.25 -0.30
CA ALA A 40 -44.98 15.23 -1.73
C ALA A 40 -44.42 13.90 -2.26
N PRO A 41 -45.21 13.07 -2.97
CA PRO A 41 -44.76 11.78 -3.51
C PRO A 41 -43.48 11.91 -4.36
N SER A 42 -43.27 13.09 -4.95
CA SER A 42 -42.07 13.46 -5.71
C SER A 42 -40.81 13.59 -4.86
N GLN A 43 -40.89 14.04 -3.59
CA GLN A 43 -39.73 14.09 -2.69
C GLN A 43 -39.33 12.70 -2.22
N ALA A 44 -40.29 11.82 -1.93
CA ALA A 44 -40.01 10.43 -1.56
C ALA A 44 -39.27 9.69 -2.68
N ALA A 45 -39.72 9.83 -3.93
CA ALA A 45 -39.05 9.26 -5.11
C ALA A 45 -37.62 9.80 -5.28
N ARG A 46 -37.40 11.09 -5.02
CA ARG A 46 -36.08 11.73 -5.13
C ARG A 46 -35.11 11.26 -4.05
N VAL A 47 -35.60 11.09 -2.82
CA VAL A 47 -34.81 10.53 -1.72
C VAL A 47 -34.44 9.08 -2.00
N GLU A 48 -35.35 8.30 -2.57
CA GLU A 48 -35.11 6.92 -2.97
C GLU A 48 -34.06 6.82 -4.09
N GLU A 49 -34.13 7.69 -5.10
CA GLU A 49 -33.13 7.77 -6.18
C GLU A 49 -31.72 8.12 -5.64
N VAL A 50 -31.63 9.07 -4.71
CA VAL A 50 -30.36 9.45 -4.07
C VAL A 50 -29.83 8.31 -3.19
N ALA A 51 -30.70 7.61 -2.47
CA ALA A 51 -30.33 6.47 -1.65
C ALA A 51 -29.79 5.30 -2.50
N ASP A 52 -30.43 5.02 -3.63
CA ASP A 52 -29.97 3.98 -4.59
C ASP A 52 -28.64 4.36 -5.25
N GLY A 53 -28.45 5.65 -5.58
CA GLY A 53 -27.18 6.17 -6.08
C GLY A 53 -26.03 6.01 -5.07
N MET A 54 -26.27 6.39 -3.82
CA MET A 54 -25.31 6.23 -2.72
C MET A 54 -24.97 4.76 -2.47
N ARG A 55 -25.98 3.88 -2.49
CA ARG A 55 -25.78 2.43 -2.35
C ARG A 55 -24.93 1.85 -3.49
N ARG A 56 -25.19 2.26 -4.73
CA ARG A 56 -24.36 1.85 -5.88
C ARG A 56 -22.93 2.35 -5.77
N SER A 57 -22.72 3.60 -5.37
CA SER A 57 -21.37 4.15 -5.19
C SER A 57 -20.60 3.40 -4.10
N ALA A 58 -21.24 3.15 -2.96
CA ALA A 58 -20.63 2.40 -1.87
C ALA A 58 -20.29 0.96 -2.29
N VAL A 59 -21.17 0.29 -3.04
CA VAL A 59 -20.89 -1.06 -3.57
C VAL A 59 -19.73 -1.02 -4.57
N ASN A 60 -19.67 -0.03 -5.45
CA ASN A 60 -18.63 0.07 -6.47
C ASN A 60 -17.25 0.39 -5.84
N GLU A 61 -17.23 1.29 -4.86
CA GLU A 61 -16.04 1.64 -4.07
C GLU A 61 -15.50 0.43 -3.29
N VAL A 62 -16.37 -0.38 -2.68
CA VAL A 62 -15.97 -1.63 -2.01
C VAL A 62 -15.40 -2.63 -3.01
N VAL A 63 -16.00 -2.77 -4.20
CA VAL A 63 -15.51 -3.67 -5.26
C VAL A 63 -14.15 -3.23 -5.83
N GLU A 64 -13.92 -1.93 -6.00
CA GLU A 64 -12.61 -1.41 -6.39
C GLU A 64 -11.57 -1.64 -5.29
N THR A 65 -11.92 -1.31 -4.04
CA THR A 65 -11.05 -1.52 -2.89
C THR A 65 -10.66 -2.99 -2.73
N GLU A 66 -11.60 -3.93 -2.87
CA GLU A 66 -11.29 -5.36 -2.78
C GLU A 66 -10.36 -5.84 -3.91
N ARG A 67 -10.57 -5.39 -5.15
CA ARG A 67 -9.71 -5.76 -6.29
C ARG A 67 -8.31 -5.16 -6.18
N GLU A 68 -8.18 -3.96 -5.64
CA GLU A 68 -6.89 -3.33 -5.38
C GLU A 68 -6.14 -4.02 -4.24
N VAL A 69 -6.84 -4.30 -3.13
CA VAL A 69 -6.28 -5.01 -1.98
C VAL A 69 -5.86 -6.44 -2.36
N GLU A 70 -6.65 -7.15 -3.15
CA GLU A 70 -6.32 -8.52 -3.58
C GLU A 70 -5.09 -8.53 -4.52
N ARG A 71 -5.02 -7.61 -5.49
CA ARG A 71 -3.85 -7.49 -6.38
C ARG A 71 -2.59 -7.07 -5.63
N ALA A 72 -2.68 -6.10 -4.73
CA ALA A 72 -1.57 -5.68 -3.88
C ALA A 72 -1.07 -6.84 -3.00
N ARG A 73 -1.99 -7.65 -2.47
CA ARG A 73 -1.67 -8.80 -1.62
C ARG A 73 -1.01 -9.95 -2.39
N VAL A 74 -1.40 -10.19 -3.64
CA VAL A 74 -0.76 -11.20 -4.50
C VAL A 74 0.66 -10.78 -4.89
N VAL A 75 0.87 -9.53 -5.29
CA VAL A 75 2.21 -9.03 -5.66
C VAL A 75 3.16 -9.03 -4.46
N ALA A 76 2.67 -8.61 -3.28
CA ALA A 76 3.43 -8.67 -2.05
C ALA A 76 3.86 -10.11 -1.70
N ARG A 77 2.97 -11.09 -1.88
CA ARG A 77 3.29 -12.50 -1.63
C ARG A 77 4.33 -13.06 -2.58
N ILE A 78 4.29 -12.69 -3.87
CA ILE A 78 5.29 -13.09 -4.86
C ILE A 78 6.67 -12.53 -4.48
N SER A 79 6.75 -11.25 -4.11
CA SER A 79 8.00 -10.64 -3.64
C SER A 79 8.58 -11.40 -2.46
N GLN A 80 7.74 -11.74 -1.47
CA GLN A 80 8.18 -12.47 -0.28
C GLN A 80 8.74 -13.86 -0.60
N ILE A 81 8.12 -14.59 -1.55
CA ILE A 81 8.62 -15.90 -1.98
C ILE A 81 9.97 -15.76 -2.67
N VAL A 82 10.10 -14.78 -3.58
CA VAL A 82 11.35 -14.50 -4.30
C VAL A 82 12.47 -14.14 -3.32
N ASP A 83 12.19 -13.23 -2.38
CA ASP A 83 13.14 -12.83 -1.33
C ASP A 83 13.60 -14.05 -0.52
N TYR A 84 12.68 -14.91 -0.10
CA TYR A 84 13.00 -16.12 0.64
C TYR A 84 13.91 -17.07 -0.13
N ILE A 85 13.66 -17.26 -1.44
CA ILE A 85 14.51 -18.09 -2.31
C ILE A 85 15.92 -17.51 -2.38
N PHE A 86 16.07 -16.18 -2.53
CA PHE A 86 17.39 -15.55 -2.53
C PHE A 86 18.12 -15.73 -1.21
N PHE A 87 17.44 -15.51 -0.07
CA PHE A 87 18.02 -15.76 1.25
C PHE A 87 18.46 -17.21 1.43
N LEU A 88 17.69 -18.17 0.92
CA LEU A 88 18.05 -19.59 0.94
C LEU A 88 19.31 -19.86 0.10
N ILE A 89 19.39 -19.30 -1.11
CA ILE A 89 20.57 -19.42 -1.99
C ILE A 89 21.81 -18.81 -1.31
N TYR A 90 21.69 -17.62 -0.70
CA TYR A 90 22.78 -17.00 0.05
C TYR A 90 23.24 -17.86 1.21
N GLY A 91 22.30 -18.40 1.99
CA GLY A 91 22.61 -19.31 3.08
C GLY A 91 23.41 -20.52 2.60
N LEU A 92 22.95 -21.18 1.54
CA LEU A 92 23.62 -22.35 0.97
C LEU A 92 25.03 -22.03 0.43
N LEU A 93 25.19 -20.93 -0.32
CA LEU A 93 26.49 -20.50 -0.82
C LEU A 93 27.44 -20.08 0.31
N THR A 94 26.93 -19.45 1.35
CA THR A 94 27.71 -19.05 2.52
C THR A 94 28.17 -20.27 3.31
N VAL A 95 27.28 -21.24 3.55
CA VAL A 95 27.64 -22.52 4.19
C VAL A 95 28.71 -23.22 3.36
N ARG A 96 28.58 -23.26 2.04
CA ARG A 96 29.62 -23.79 1.15
C ARG A 96 30.95 -23.05 1.31
N LEU A 97 30.94 -21.71 1.29
CA LEU A 97 32.14 -20.89 1.48
C LEU A 97 32.82 -21.20 2.80
N LEU A 98 32.05 -21.29 3.89
CA LEU A 98 32.57 -21.63 5.21
C LEU A 98 33.19 -23.03 5.22
N LEU A 99 32.52 -24.02 4.62
CA LEU A 99 33.04 -25.37 4.53
C LEU A 99 34.36 -25.44 3.72
N GLU A 100 34.46 -24.72 2.60
CA GLU A 100 35.69 -24.65 1.80
C GLU A 100 36.78 -23.86 2.53
N LEU A 101 36.41 -22.81 3.27
CA LEU A 101 37.33 -22.01 4.06
C LEU A 101 37.91 -22.82 5.22
N PHE A 102 37.10 -23.55 5.98
CA PHE A 102 37.54 -24.36 7.11
C PHE A 102 38.23 -25.67 6.72
N ALA A 103 38.62 -25.84 5.45
CA ALA A 103 39.23 -27.06 4.93
C ALA A 103 38.44 -28.32 5.33
N ALA A 104 37.10 -28.24 5.26
CA ALA A 104 36.23 -29.32 5.70
C ALA A 104 36.56 -30.62 4.94
N ARG A 105 36.53 -31.75 5.64
CA ARG A 105 36.86 -33.05 5.04
C ARG A 105 35.91 -33.35 3.89
N GLU A 106 36.43 -33.45 2.67
CA GLU A 106 35.65 -33.75 1.46
C GLU A 106 34.92 -35.11 1.53
N SER A 107 35.38 -36.01 2.41
CA SER A 107 34.73 -37.28 2.71
C SER A 107 33.40 -37.14 3.45
N ALA A 108 33.12 -36.00 4.08
CA ALA A 108 31.92 -35.79 4.87
C ALA A 108 30.66 -35.73 3.97
N GLY A 109 29.63 -36.50 4.33
CA GLY A 109 28.36 -36.52 3.57
C GLY A 109 27.70 -35.16 3.47
N PHE A 110 27.77 -34.35 4.54
CA PHE A 110 27.24 -32.99 4.56
C PHE A 110 27.95 -32.06 3.57
N PHE A 111 29.28 -32.15 3.45
CA PHE A 111 30.06 -31.38 2.49
C PHE A 111 29.64 -31.69 1.04
N LYS A 112 29.52 -32.98 0.73
CA LYS A 112 29.06 -33.44 -0.59
C LYS A 112 27.65 -32.95 -0.89
N PHE A 113 26.73 -33.09 0.07
CA PHE A 113 25.36 -32.61 -0.07
C PHE A 113 25.29 -31.12 -0.41
N ILE A 114 25.98 -30.26 0.36
CA ILE A 114 26.00 -28.82 0.12
C ILE A 114 26.62 -28.51 -1.24
N LYS A 115 27.74 -29.13 -1.62
CA LYS A 115 28.34 -28.92 -2.95
C LYS A 115 27.41 -29.35 -4.08
N THR A 116 26.70 -30.47 -3.96
CA THR A 116 25.74 -30.94 -4.97
C THR A 116 24.57 -29.97 -5.13
N VAL A 117 23.96 -29.51 -4.03
CA VAL A 117 22.81 -28.59 -4.09
C VAL A 117 23.21 -27.21 -4.61
N THR A 118 24.42 -26.74 -4.24
CA THR A 118 24.93 -25.44 -4.69
C THR A 118 25.60 -25.47 -6.04
N ASP A 119 25.84 -26.64 -6.64
CA ASP A 119 26.63 -26.75 -7.86
C ASP A 119 26.05 -26.00 -9.05
N PRO A 120 24.73 -26.07 -9.33
CA PRO A 120 24.13 -25.32 -10.44
C PRO A 120 24.29 -23.81 -10.31
N PHE A 121 24.32 -23.29 -9.08
CA PHE A 121 24.50 -21.86 -8.80
C PHE A 121 25.98 -21.45 -8.84
N TYR A 122 26.88 -22.39 -8.54
CA TYR A 122 28.32 -22.14 -8.52
C TYR A 122 29.00 -22.38 -9.87
N SER A 123 28.52 -23.34 -10.67
CA SER A 123 29.17 -23.77 -11.91
C SER A 123 29.48 -22.62 -12.89
N PRO A 124 28.64 -21.57 -13.05
CA PRO A 124 28.95 -20.47 -13.97
C PRO A 124 30.14 -19.61 -13.52
N PHE A 125 30.41 -19.59 -12.22
CA PHE A 125 31.50 -18.81 -11.63
C PHE A 125 32.78 -19.65 -11.45
N ARG A 126 32.70 -20.98 -11.64
CA ARG A 126 33.83 -21.89 -11.52
C ARG A 126 34.90 -21.52 -12.55
N GLY A 127 36.10 -21.18 -12.09
CA GLY A 127 37.23 -20.80 -12.96
C GLY A 127 37.25 -19.35 -13.40
N LEU A 128 36.29 -18.51 -12.98
CA LEU A 128 36.30 -17.07 -13.28
C LEU A 128 37.46 -16.34 -12.57
N MET A 129 37.85 -16.82 -11.39
CA MET A 129 38.97 -16.29 -10.61
C MET A 129 39.81 -17.42 -10.05
N ALA A 130 41.14 -17.22 -10.02
CA ALA A 130 42.05 -18.12 -9.33
C ALA A 130 41.71 -18.13 -7.83
N SER A 131 41.54 -19.32 -7.24
CA SER A 131 41.31 -19.48 -5.80
C SER A 131 42.64 -19.85 -5.13
N PRO A 132 43.31 -18.91 -4.45
CA PRO A 132 44.56 -19.23 -3.76
C PRO A 132 44.26 -20.25 -2.64
N THR A 133 44.99 -21.35 -2.66
CA THR A 133 44.91 -22.41 -1.66
C THR A 133 46.20 -22.40 -0.87
N THR A 134 46.13 -22.31 0.46
CA THR A 134 47.30 -22.39 1.34
C THR A 134 47.74 -23.84 1.52
N ALA A 135 49.01 -24.07 1.86
CA ALA A 135 49.58 -25.41 2.07
C ALA A 135 48.87 -26.22 3.17
N GLU A 136 48.15 -25.54 4.08
CA GLU A 136 47.35 -26.15 5.14
C GLU A 136 45.91 -26.52 4.71
N GLY A 137 45.55 -26.33 3.43
CA GLY A 137 44.26 -26.74 2.86
C GLY A 137 43.14 -25.69 2.93
N PHE A 138 43.39 -24.52 3.51
CA PHE A 138 42.44 -23.41 3.49
C PHE A 138 42.33 -22.86 2.06
N THR A 139 41.14 -22.92 1.48
CA THR A 139 40.87 -22.39 0.14
C THR A 139 39.96 -21.19 0.25
N LEU A 140 40.49 -20.00 -0.06
CA LEU A 140 39.62 -18.84 -0.21
C LEU A 140 39.00 -18.90 -1.60
N ALA A 141 37.80 -19.48 -1.67
CA ALA A 141 37.04 -19.59 -2.90
C ALA A 141 36.46 -18.23 -3.32
N LEU A 142 37.31 -17.36 -3.86
CA LEU A 142 36.93 -16.07 -4.45
C LEU A 142 35.73 -16.19 -5.42
N PRO A 143 35.61 -17.26 -6.25
CA PRO A 143 34.43 -17.45 -7.08
C PRO A 143 33.10 -17.56 -6.31
N ILE A 144 33.09 -18.10 -5.08
CA ILE A 144 31.87 -18.17 -4.26
C ILE A 144 31.50 -16.78 -3.75
N VAL A 145 32.49 -15.98 -3.35
CA VAL A 145 32.25 -14.60 -2.93
C VAL A 145 31.64 -13.80 -4.08
N VAL A 146 32.19 -13.95 -5.29
CA VAL A 146 31.62 -13.33 -6.51
C VAL A 146 30.20 -13.82 -6.76
N ALA A 147 29.93 -15.12 -6.63
CA ALA A 147 28.57 -15.65 -6.79
C ALA A 147 27.59 -14.98 -5.83
N ILE A 148 27.95 -14.83 -4.54
CA ILE A 148 27.12 -14.13 -3.55
C ILE A 148 26.84 -12.69 -3.98
N VAL A 149 27.87 -11.94 -4.41
CA VAL A 149 27.71 -10.55 -4.86
C VAL A 149 26.81 -10.45 -6.08
N VAL A 150 27.01 -11.32 -7.09
CA VAL A 150 26.20 -11.31 -8.31
C VAL A 150 24.75 -11.66 -8.01
N TYR A 151 24.50 -12.66 -7.18
CA TYR A 151 23.14 -12.98 -6.76
C TYR A 151 22.52 -11.87 -5.90
N MET A 152 23.32 -11.11 -5.14
CA MET A 152 22.84 -9.91 -4.43
C MET A 152 22.34 -8.85 -5.41
N LEU A 153 23.14 -8.53 -6.44
CA LEU A 153 22.73 -7.60 -7.49
C LEU A 153 21.47 -8.07 -8.23
N LEU A 154 21.38 -9.38 -8.52
CA LEU A 154 20.21 -9.98 -9.14
C LEU A 154 18.95 -9.84 -8.28
N HIS A 155 19.07 -10.06 -6.97
CA HIS A 155 17.98 -9.88 -6.02
C HIS A 155 17.51 -8.42 -5.95
N LEU A 156 18.44 -7.46 -5.91
CA LEU A 156 18.09 -6.03 -5.98
C LEU A 156 17.37 -5.69 -7.29
N ALA A 157 17.84 -6.20 -8.42
CA ALA A 157 17.22 -5.96 -9.73
C ALA A 157 15.80 -6.53 -9.79
N ILE A 158 15.60 -7.76 -9.32
CA ILE A 158 14.29 -8.42 -9.32
C ILE A 158 13.34 -7.74 -8.35
N ASN A 159 13.78 -7.42 -7.12
CA ASN A 159 12.95 -6.71 -6.15
C ASN A 159 12.60 -5.30 -6.66
N GLY A 160 13.55 -4.59 -7.25
CA GLY A 160 13.31 -3.30 -7.90
C GLY A 160 12.28 -3.39 -9.03
N LEU A 161 12.36 -4.45 -9.85
CA LEU A 161 11.39 -4.70 -10.93
C LEU A 161 10.00 -5.04 -10.38
N LEU A 162 9.90 -5.93 -9.39
CA LEU A 162 8.65 -6.27 -8.73
C LEU A 162 8.00 -5.04 -8.09
N ARG A 163 8.79 -4.19 -7.43
CA ARG A 163 8.34 -2.92 -6.86
C ARG A 163 7.86 -1.94 -7.93
N MET A 164 8.54 -1.85 -9.06
CA MET A 164 8.12 -1.01 -10.18
C MET A 164 6.75 -1.45 -10.73
N PHE A 165 6.54 -2.75 -10.93
CA PHE A 165 5.24 -3.29 -11.37
C PHE A 165 4.14 -3.08 -10.33
N ALA A 166 4.46 -3.11 -9.04
CA ALA A 166 3.52 -2.83 -7.96
C ALA A 166 3.06 -1.35 -7.95
N HIS A 167 3.99 -0.40 -8.08
CA HIS A 167 3.68 1.03 -8.01
C HIS A 167 3.07 1.62 -9.29
N ARG A 168 3.33 1.05 -10.46
CA ARG A 168 2.86 1.63 -11.73
C ARG A 168 1.33 1.62 -11.90
N LYS A 169 0.58 0.99 -11.00
CA LYS A 169 -0.89 0.94 -11.06
C LYS A 169 -1.60 1.96 -10.15
N THR A 170 -0.88 2.77 -9.37
CA THR A 170 -1.48 3.81 -8.50
C THR A 170 -1.51 5.20 -9.14
N ALA A 171 -1.44 5.29 -10.47
CA ALA A 171 -1.63 6.53 -11.22
C ALA A 171 -2.82 6.35 -12.16
N VAL A 172 -4.01 6.63 -11.65
CA VAL A 172 -5.20 6.99 -12.41
C VAL A 172 -5.72 8.29 -11.81
#